data_AF-A0A2M7Z3H9-F1
#
_entry.id   AF-A0A2M7Z3H9-F1
#
_cell.length_a   1.000
_cell.length_b   1.000
_cell.length_c   1.000
_cell.angle_alpha   90.00
_cell.angle_beta   90.00
_cell.angle_gamma   90.00
#
_symmetry.space_group_name_H-M   'P 1'
#
loop_
_entity.id
_entity.type
_entity.pdbx_description
1 polymer ?
#
loop_
_entity_poly.entity_id
_entity_poly.type
_entity_poly.pdbx_seq_one_letter_code
_entity_poly.pdbx_strand_id
1 'polypeptide(L)'
;MKNLLNFFIEIGKLKRMPRRGWVINQIKNPESIAEHIFRTVLMSWILGEKKEGLNVEKLLKMALIHDLCEIHAGDTTPYDSVLPGSKKKLKELMKTWPRFPNYQKKEQAFKKYKKETEALEKLILRLPTDLKKEIKNLWLDYEKGLTSEGRFFHQADRMENFLQAYEYWEKYKNPPLGPWWLWAREFFDDPLLLEFMEVLEKKFHQKKIPKKLKPTLVLLNFFTEIGKLKGKERRGWIAHQIKNPESTAEHIFRMGILAWILGRKKKRFNLERVIKMALVHDLCEVYAPDLTPYDPLLPKNKKKIMEVLKKWPKFTAALKKKKYRDKFKSESSALDKLTSKLPKDSKAEIKNLWLDFEKGLTREGRFVHQIDKVENLLQGLEYWKKYGKIQHKLWMRWIKEWIDDPVLIEFIRVIDRQFHQKEGKM
;
A
#
# COMPACT_ATOMS: atom_id res chain seq x y z
N MET A 1 12.36 20.64 4.06
CA MET A 1 12.53 19.17 4.04
C MET A 1 12.23 18.48 5.38
N LYS A 2 12.57 19.04 6.55
CA LYS A 2 12.18 18.49 7.89
C LYS A 2 10.68 18.19 8.08
N ASN A 3 9.80 19.08 7.62
CA ASN A 3 8.36 18.85 7.73
C ASN A 3 7.89 17.67 6.86
N LEU A 4 8.52 17.44 5.70
CA LEU A 4 8.24 16.28 4.86
C LEU A 4 8.67 14.99 5.56
N LEU A 5 9.86 14.96 6.19
CA LEU A 5 10.28 13.81 6.99
C LEU A 5 9.29 13.47 8.10
N ASN A 6 8.85 14.47 8.86
CA ASN A 6 7.86 14.26 9.91
C ASN A 6 6.54 13.72 9.37
N PHE A 7 6.07 14.25 8.23
CA PHE A 7 4.89 13.73 7.54
C PHE A 7 5.06 12.27 7.12
N PHE A 8 6.21 11.88 6.51
CA PHE A 8 6.45 10.49 6.10
C PHE A 8 6.53 9.50 7.28
N ILE A 9 7.12 9.93 8.41
CA ILE A 9 7.13 9.14 9.65
C ILE A 9 5.70 8.99 10.19
N GLU A 10 4.89 10.04 10.07
CA GLU A 10 3.52 10.04 10.57
C GLU A 10 2.60 9.14 9.74
N ILE A 11 2.63 9.22 8.41
CA ILE A 11 1.86 8.31 7.55
C ILE A 11 2.33 6.85 7.67
N GLY A 12 3.59 6.62 8.05
CA GLY A 12 4.11 5.29 8.39
C GLY A 12 3.36 4.59 9.54
N LYS A 13 2.57 5.33 10.34
CA LYS A 13 1.70 4.75 11.37
C LYS A 13 0.59 3.88 10.76
N LEU A 14 0.12 4.19 9.55
CA LEU A 14 -0.96 3.44 8.87
C LEU A 14 -0.60 1.98 8.62
N LYS A 15 0.69 1.67 8.46
CA LYS A 15 1.23 0.29 8.39
C LYS A 15 0.97 -0.55 9.65
N ARG A 16 0.55 0.06 10.75
CA ARG A 16 0.31 -0.63 12.03
C ARG A 16 -1.11 -0.45 12.54
N MET A 17 -1.95 0.20 11.74
CA MET A 17 -3.33 0.46 12.08
C MET A 17 -4.20 -0.56 11.36
N PRO A 18 -4.74 -1.58 12.07
CA PRO A 18 -5.63 -2.55 11.46
C PRO A 18 -6.96 -1.90 11.07
N ARG A 19 -7.53 -2.32 9.95
CA ARG A 19 -8.86 -1.87 9.53
C ARG A 19 -9.92 -2.29 10.53
N ARG A 20 -10.62 -1.31 11.10
CA ARG A 20 -11.54 -1.48 12.23
C ARG A 20 -12.71 -2.38 11.90
N GLY A 21 -13.23 -2.33 10.67
CA GLY A 21 -14.29 -3.22 10.20
C GLY A 21 -13.94 -4.70 10.36
N TRP A 22 -12.70 -5.09 10.07
CA TRP A 22 -12.22 -6.47 10.22
C TRP A 22 -11.93 -6.85 11.67
N VAL A 23 -11.46 -5.89 12.48
CA VAL A 23 -11.30 -6.07 13.93
C VAL A 23 -12.65 -6.34 14.59
N ILE A 24 -13.69 -5.59 14.23
CA ILE A 24 -15.08 -5.78 14.67
C ILE A 24 -15.60 -7.15 14.27
N ASN A 25 -15.30 -7.60 13.04
CA ASN A 25 -15.62 -8.94 12.57
C ASN A 25 -14.72 -10.03 13.17
N GLN A 26 -13.82 -9.70 14.09
CA GLN A 26 -12.93 -10.67 14.78
C GLN A 26 -12.03 -11.44 13.80
N ILE A 27 -11.65 -10.83 12.68
CA ILE A 27 -10.69 -11.40 11.75
C ILE A 27 -9.33 -11.47 12.42
N LYS A 28 -8.68 -12.63 12.34
CA LYS A 28 -7.32 -12.81 12.86
C LYS A 28 -6.32 -12.18 11.88
N ASN A 29 -5.45 -11.32 12.40
CA ASN A 29 -4.47 -10.55 11.62
C ASN A 29 -5.15 -9.84 10.44
N PRO A 30 -6.07 -8.91 10.73
CA PRO A 30 -6.70 -8.12 9.66
C PRO A 30 -5.66 -7.25 8.97
N GLU A 31 -5.94 -6.88 7.73
CA GLU A 31 -5.08 -5.98 6.98
C GLU A 31 -4.92 -4.63 7.70
N SER A 32 -3.78 -3.97 7.45
CA SER A 32 -3.59 -2.58 7.84
C SER A 32 -4.21 -1.61 6.83
N ILE A 33 -4.40 -0.35 7.23
CA ILE A 33 -4.89 0.69 6.31
C ILE A 33 -3.93 0.90 5.14
N ALA A 34 -2.62 0.76 5.37
CA ALA A 34 -1.63 0.83 4.30
C ALA A 34 -1.78 -0.31 3.27
N GLU A 35 -2.14 -1.52 3.72
CA GLU A 35 -2.40 -2.66 2.84
C GLU A 35 -3.68 -2.48 2.01
N HIS A 36 -4.72 -1.91 2.62
CA HIS A 36 -5.93 -1.45 1.94
C HIS A 36 -5.58 -0.46 0.81
N ILE A 37 -4.88 0.64 1.16
CA ILE A 37 -4.48 1.67 0.20
C ILE A 37 -3.64 1.08 -0.95
N PHE A 38 -2.70 0.17 -0.66
CA PHE A 38 -1.86 -0.48 -1.67
C PHE A 38 -2.69 -1.16 -2.77
N ARG A 39 -3.69 -1.96 -2.41
CA ARG A 39 -4.49 -2.66 -3.44
C ARG A 39 -5.48 -1.70 -4.10
N THR A 40 -6.04 -0.77 -3.33
CA THR A 40 -6.98 0.26 -3.82
C THR A 40 -6.34 1.16 -4.88
N VAL A 41 -5.07 1.56 -4.74
CA VAL A 41 -4.38 2.37 -5.75
C VAL A 41 -4.09 1.59 -7.04
N LEU A 42 -3.65 0.32 -6.93
CA LEU A 42 -3.43 -0.54 -8.10
C LEU A 42 -4.73 -0.84 -8.85
N MET A 43 -5.82 -1.05 -8.11
CA MET A 43 -7.13 -1.25 -8.72
C MET A 43 -7.63 0.01 -9.41
N SER A 44 -7.51 1.17 -8.76
CA SER A 44 -7.90 2.46 -9.34
C SER A 44 -7.13 2.81 -10.62
N TRP A 45 -5.83 2.47 -10.68
CA TRP A 45 -5.05 2.61 -11.90
C TRP A 45 -5.57 1.72 -13.02
N ILE A 46 -5.58 0.40 -12.81
CA ILE A 46 -5.88 -0.56 -13.88
C ILE A 46 -7.33 -0.44 -14.37
N LEU A 47 -8.27 -0.12 -13.47
CA LEU A 47 -9.66 0.11 -13.85
C LEU A 47 -9.87 1.51 -14.43
N GLY A 48 -9.16 2.53 -13.93
CA GLY A 48 -9.23 3.90 -14.43
C GLY A 48 -8.80 4.01 -15.89
N GLU A 49 -7.77 3.27 -16.31
CA GLU A 49 -7.32 3.21 -17.71
C GLU A 49 -8.34 2.59 -18.67
N LYS A 50 -9.32 1.85 -18.14
CA LYS A 50 -10.41 1.28 -18.94
C LYS A 50 -11.57 2.24 -19.13
N LYS A 51 -11.51 3.42 -18.54
CA LYS A 51 -12.57 4.42 -18.58
C LYS A 51 -12.10 5.62 -19.36
N GLU A 52 -12.88 5.99 -20.36
CA GLU A 52 -12.64 7.21 -21.14
C GLU A 52 -12.83 8.44 -20.26
N GLY A 53 -11.94 9.43 -20.44
CA GLY A 53 -12.05 10.73 -19.77
C GLY A 53 -11.64 10.77 -18.30
N LEU A 54 -11.09 9.70 -17.71
CA LEU A 54 -10.53 9.75 -16.36
C LEU A 54 -9.05 10.12 -16.35
N ASN A 55 -8.66 11.03 -15.46
CA ASN A 55 -7.26 11.34 -15.19
C ASN A 55 -6.65 10.31 -14.21
N VAL A 56 -5.80 9.42 -14.74
CA VAL A 56 -5.15 8.35 -13.98
C VAL A 56 -4.19 8.89 -12.94
N GLU A 57 -3.37 9.91 -13.26
CA GLU A 57 -2.50 10.56 -12.28
C GLU A 57 -3.28 11.07 -11.05
N LYS A 58 -4.43 11.70 -11.28
CA LYS A 58 -5.30 12.21 -10.23
C LYS A 58 -5.89 11.06 -9.39
N LEU A 59 -6.38 9.99 -10.03
CA LEU A 59 -6.88 8.79 -9.34
C LEU A 59 -5.81 8.16 -8.45
N LEU A 60 -4.58 8.00 -8.96
CA LEU A 60 -3.46 7.46 -8.21
C LEU A 60 -3.17 8.28 -6.95
N LYS A 61 -3.06 9.60 -7.10
CA LYS A 61 -2.79 10.51 -5.98
C LYS A 61 -3.92 10.51 -4.96
N MET A 62 -5.17 10.52 -5.42
CA MET A 62 -6.36 10.46 -4.56
C MET A 62 -6.38 9.14 -3.77
N ALA A 63 -6.15 8.02 -4.45
CA ALA A 63 -6.12 6.70 -3.82
C ALA A 63 -5.01 6.56 -2.78
N LEU A 64 -3.82 7.11 -3.02
CA LEU A 64 -2.73 7.11 -2.05
C LEU A 64 -3.05 7.88 -0.76
N ILE A 65 -3.96 8.86 -0.81
CA ILE A 65 -4.17 9.79 0.32
C ILE A 65 -5.53 9.75 1.00
N HIS A 66 -6.52 9.08 0.42
CA HIS A 66 -7.91 9.16 0.88
C HIS A 66 -8.09 8.83 2.37
N ASP A 67 -7.39 7.81 2.88
CA ASP A 67 -7.45 7.38 4.28
C ASP A 67 -6.32 7.98 5.17
N LEU A 68 -5.57 9.00 4.72
CA LEU A 68 -4.53 9.61 5.59
C LEU A 68 -5.08 10.27 6.84
N CYS A 69 -6.33 10.76 6.81
CA CYS A 69 -7.00 11.33 7.97
C CYS A 69 -7.14 10.32 9.13
N GLU A 70 -7.17 9.02 8.84
CA GLU A 70 -7.34 7.97 9.84
C GLU A 70 -6.21 7.93 10.87
N ILE A 71 -5.03 8.49 10.58
CA ILE A 71 -3.92 8.62 11.54
C ILE A 71 -4.34 9.34 12.82
N HIS A 72 -5.22 10.34 12.71
CA HIS A 72 -5.71 11.13 13.85
C HIS A 72 -7.19 10.92 14.12
N ALA A 73 -8.00 10.65 13.09
CA ALA A 73 -9.41 10.35 13.26
C ALA A 73 -9.65 8.92 13.81
N GLY A 74 -8.73 8.00 13.55
CA GLY A 74 -8.99 6.56 13.61
C GLY A 74 -9.89 6.10 12.46
N ASP A 75 -9.74 4.85 12.04
CA ASP A 75 -10.69 4.19 11.14
C ASP A 75 -11.98 3.94 11.93
N THR A 76 -13.03 4.72 11.67
CA THR A 76 -14.32 4.60 12.36
C THR A 76 -15.37 3.92 11.47
N THR A 77 -16.20 3.07 12.08
CA THR A 77 -17.28 2.38 11.36
C THR A 77 -18.65 2.96 11.70
N PRO A 78 -19.66 2.84 10.82
CA PRO A 78 -21.04 3.24 11.13
C PRO A 78 -21.64 2.54 12.37
N TYR A 79 -21.04 1.44 12.82
CA TYR A 79 -21.55 0.61 13.90
C TYR A 79 -20.95 0.95 15.27
N ASP A 80 -19.97 1.85 15.32
CA ASP A 80 -19.17 2.11 16.53
C ASP A 80 -20.01 2.50 17.75
N SER A 81 -21.11 3.23 17.54
CA SER A 81 -22.02 3.65 18.62
C SER A 81 -22.91 2.53 19.18
N VAL A 82 -23.02 1.40 18.47
CA VAL A 82 -23.93 0.30 18.82
C VAL A 82 -23.22 -1.03 19.06
N LEU A 83 -21.87 -1.03 19.11
CA LEU A 83 -21.10 -2.25 19.34
C LEU A 83 -21.32 -2.78 20.77
N PRO A 84 -21.75 -4.04 20.94
CA PRO A 84 -21.87 -4.65 22.26
C PRO A 84 -20.50 -5.03 22.83
N GLY A 85 -20.36 -5.01 24.15
CA GLY A 85 -19.11 -5.44 24.82
C GLY A 85 -18.81 -6.94 24.72
N SER A 86 -19.81 -7.78 24.40
CA SER A 86 -19.65 -9.23 24.31
C SER A 86 -19.32 -9.68 22.88
N LYS A 87 -18.24 -10.45 22.70
CA LYS A 87 -17.84 -11.05 21.42
C LYS A 87 -18.93 -11.89 20.76
N LYS A 88 -19.74 -12.60 21.55
CA LYS A 88 -20.86 -13.42 21.05
C LYS A 88 -21.96 -12.51 20.48
N LYS A 89 -22.38 -11.49 21.23
CA LYS A 89 -23.37 -10.50 20.78
C LYS A 89 -22.87 -9.74 19.55
N LEU A 90 -21.57 -9.44 19.49
CA LEU A 90 -20.94 -8.78 18.34
C LEU A 90 -21.06 -9.63 17.07
N LYS A 91 -20.77 -10.94 17.17
CA LYS A 91 -20.90 -11.87 16.04
C LYS A 91 -22.34 -11.98 15.56
N GLU A 92 -23.32 -12.00 16.46
CA GLU A 92 -24.74 -11.99 16.08
C GLU A 92 -25.14 -10.69 15.40
N LEU A 93 -24.72 -9.52 15.93
CA LEU A 93 -24.99 -8.21 15.33
C LEU A 93 -24.45 -8.09 13.90
N MET A 94 -23.26 -8.62 13.65
CA MET A 94 -22.61 -8.55 12.34
C MET A 94 -23.24 -9.46 11.28
N LYS A 95 -24.14 -10.39 11.65
CA LYS A 95 -24.86 -11.23 10.67
C LYS A 95 -25.88 -10.46 9.84
N THR A 96 -26.46 -9.41 10.40
CA THR A 96 -27.55 -8.65 9.75
C THR A 96 -27.17 -7.23 9.39
N TRP A 97 -26.09 -6.70 9.99
CA TRP A 97 -25.70 -5.30 9.97
C TRP A 97 -26.79 -4.35 10.50
N PRO A 98 -26.52 -3.57 11.55
CA PRO A 98 -27.45 -2.55 12.01
C PRO A 98 -27.90 -1.63 10.88
N ARG A 99 -29.21 -1.47 10.73
CA ARG A 99 -29.80 -0.51 9.80
C ARG A 99 -30.21 0.74 10.58
N PHE A 100 -29.77 1.89 10.08
CA PHE A 100 -30.06 3.18 10.69
C PHE A 100 -31.02 3.99 9.81
N PRO A 101 -31.95 4.77 10.40
CA PRO A 101 -32.71 5.77 9.69
C PRO A 101 -31.81 6.77 8.95
N ASN A 102 -32.32 7.36 7.87
CA ASN A 102 -31.55 8.29 7.03
C ASN A 102 -31.02 9.51 7.80
N TYR A 103 -31.79 10.04 8.77
CA TYR A 103 -31.33 11.17 9.57
C TYR A 103 -30.10 10.82 10.43
N GLN A 104 -30.08 9.62 11.04
CA GLN A 104 -28.94 9.15 11.83
C GLN A 104 -27.72 8.89 10.93
N LYS A 105 -27.91 8.30 9.75
CA LYS A 105 -26.83 8.12 8.76
C LYS A 105 -26.20 9.46 8.38
N LYS A 106 -27.01 10.49 8.11
CA LYS A 106 -26.54 11.85 7.80
C LYS A 106 -25.78 12.47 8.96
N GLU A 107 -26.28 12.33 10.19
CA GLU A 107 -25.62 12.84 11.39
C GLU A 107 -24.26 12.15 11.64
N GLN A 108 -24.20 10.82 11.52
CA GLN A 108 -22.97 10.04 11.63
C GLN A 108 -21.96 10.44 10.55
N ALA A 109 -22.41 10.56 9.30
CA ALA A 109 -21.56 10.99 8.19
C ALA A 109 -21.01 12.41 8.42
N PHE A 110 -21.83 13.34 8.94
CA PHE A 110 -21.37 14.69 9.26
C PHE A 110 -20.33 14.71 10.38
N LYS A 111 -20.55 13.95 11.47
CA LYS A 111 -19.58 13.82 12.56
C LYS A 111 -18.26 13.21 12.08
N LYS A 112 -18.34 12.16 11.26
CA LYS A 112 -17.18 11.51 10.63
C LYS A 112 -16.41 12.52 9.78
N TYR A 113 -17.09 13.18 8.85
CA TYR A 113 -16.50 14.18 7.96
C TYR A 113 -15.80 15.31 8.73
N LYS A 114 -16.41 15.86 9.78
CA LYS A 114 -15.80 16.90 10.62
C LYS A 114 -14.51 16.40 11.27
N LYS A 115 -14.55 15.21 11.88
CA LYS A 115 -13.40 14.60 12.56
C LYS A 115 -12.25 14.32 11.57
N GLU A 116 -12.57 13.79 10.39
CA GLU A 116 -11.58 13.48 9.36
C GLU A 116 -10.98 14.73 8.73
N THR A 117 -11.79 15.79 8.54
CA THR A 117 -11.30 17.09 8.08
C THR A 117 -10.29 17.67 9.06
N GLU A 118 -10.63 17.75 10.36
CA GLU A 118 -9.73 18.25 11.41
C GLU A 118 -8.44 17.42 11.49
N ALA A 119 -8.57 16.10 11.39
CA ALA A 119 -7.46 15.16 11.37
C ALA A 119 -6.53 15.37 10.17
N LEU A 120 -7.08 15.50 8.97
CA LEU A 120 -6.30 15.76 7.76
C LEU A 120 -5.60 17.11 7.85
N GLU A 121 -6.31 18.18 8.25
CA GLU A 121 -5.75 19.52 8.36
C GLU A 121 -4.58 19.56 9.34
N LYS A 122 -4.68 18.85 10.47
CA LYS A 122 -3.59 18.68 11.42
C LYS A 122 -2.38 17.99 10.80
N LEU A 123 -2.61 16.92 10.04
CA LEU A 123 -1.55 16.13 9.38
C LEU A 123 -0.78 16.97 8.35
N ILE A 124 -1.50 17.75 7.53
CA ILE A 124 -0.91 18.51 6.42
C ILE A 124 -0.47 19.93 6.81
N LEU A 125 -0.71 20.36 8.05
CA LEU A 125 -0.50 21.75 8.52
C LEU A 125 0.87 22.32 8.16
N ARG A 126 1.93 21.51 8.31
CA ARG A 126 3.33 21.93 8.14
C ARG A 126 3.89 21.65 6.74
N LEU A 127 3.07 21.14 5.82
CA LEU A 127 3.47 20.89 4.44
C LEU A 127 3.55 22.20 3.63
N PRO A 128 4.34 22.24 2.54
CA PRO A 128 4.32 23.34 1.59
C PRO A 128 2.91 23.67 1.11
N THR A 129 2.60 24.96 0.90
CA THR A 129 1.24 25.44 0.61
C THR A 129 0.62 24.80 -0.62
N ASP A 130 1.40 24.57 -1.68
CA ASP A 130 0.96 23.91 -2.92
C ASP A 130 0.58 22.44 -2.67
N LEU A 131 1.45 21.69 -1.97
CA LEU A 131 1.21 20.29 -1.61
C LEU A 131 0.01 20.17 -0.65
N LYS A 132 -0.11 21.09 0.31
CA LYS A 132 -1.24 21.15 1.24
C LYS A 132 -2.56 21.32 0.50
N LYS A 133 -2.62 22.25 -0.45
CA LYS A 133 -3.81 22.50 -1.27
C LYS A 133 -4.14 21.28 -2.14
N GLU A 134 -3.16 20.67 -2.78
CA GLU A 134 -3.40 19.49 -3.62
C GLU A 134 -3.94 18.30 -2.81
N ILE A 135 -3.34 17.97 -1.67
CA ILE A 135 -3.83 16.88 -0.80
C ILE A 135 -5.26 17.18 -0.32
N LYS A 136 -5.53 18.40 0.14
CA LYS A 136 -6.86 18.79 0.62
C LYS A 136 -7.91 18.70 -0.50
N ASN A 137 -7.59 19.16 -1.69
CA ASN A 137 -8.51 19.12 -2.82
C ASN A 137 -8.79 17.68 -3.29
N LEU A 138 -7.77 16.83 -3.36
CA LEU A 138 -7.94 15.42 -3.70
C LEU A 138 -8.81 14.69 -2.67
N TRP A 139 -8.59 14.94 -1.38
CA TRP A 139 -9.39 14.35 -0.32
C TRP A 139 -10.85 14.84 -0.36
N LEU A 140 -11.07 16.14 -0.56
CA LEU A 140 -12.43 16.69 -0.71
C LEU A 140 -13.17 16.12 -1.92
N ASP A 141 -12.48 15.90 -3.02
CA ASP A 141 -13.06 15.30 -4.23
C ASP A 141 -13.46 13.83 -4.01
N TYR A 142 -12.66 13.06 -3.26
CA TYR A 142 -13.05 11.72 -2.81
C TYR A 142 -14.29 11.74 -1.91
N GLU A 143 -14.29 12.60 -0.89
CA GLU A 143 -15.38 12.68 0.11
C GLU A 143 -16.71 13.16 -0.47
N LYS A 144 -16.66 14.01 -1.50
CA LYS A 144 -17.85 14.65 -2.07
C LYS A 144 -18.19 14.19 -3.49
N GLY A 145 -17.33 13.40 -4.14
CA GLY A 145 -17.53 12.96 -5.53
C GLY A 145 -17.67 14.12 -6.52
N LEU A 146 -16.86 15.17 -6.37
CA LEU A 146 -17.00 16.41 -7.14
C LEU A 146 -16.74 16.18 -8.63
N THR A 147 -15.82 15.27 -8.95
CA THR A 147 -15.41 14.95 -10.31
C THR A 147 -15.73 13.50 -10.69
N SER A 148 -15.57 13.17 -11.97
CA SER A 148 -15.68 11.79 -12.45
C SER A 148 -14.66 10.88 -11.77
N GLU A 149 -13.44 11.35 -11.53
CA GLU A 149 -12.44 10.59 -10.77
C GLU A 149 -12.87 10.36 -9.33
N GLY A 150 -13.37 11.39 -8.63
CA GLY A 150 -13.84 11.28 -7.26
C GLY A 150 -15.00 10.29 -7.13
N ARG A 151 -16.00 10.36 -8.01
CA ARG A 151 -17.14 9.42 -8.02
C ARG A 151 -16.73 7.99 -8.32
N PHE A 152 -15.87 7.80 -9.33
CA PHE A 152 -15.39 6.48 -9.69
C PHE A 152 -14.52 5.89 -8.57
N PHE A 153 -13.59 6.68 -8.03
CA PHE A 153 -12.68 6.24 -6.98
C PHE A 153 -13.42 5.89 -5.68
N HIS A 154 -14.44 6.67 -5.32
CA HIS A 154 -15.29 6.37 -4.16
C HIS A 154 -15.94 4.98 -4.28
N GLN A 155 -16.31 4.55 -5.49
CA GLN A 155 -16.78 3.19 -5.71
C GLN A 155 -15.63 2.17 -5.76
N ALA A 156 -14.51 2.47 -6.42
CA ALA A 156 -13.36 1.57 -6.47
C ALA A 156 -12.84 1.22 -5.06
N ASP A 157 -12.70 2.19 -4.15
CA ASP A 157 -12.35 1.94 -2.73
C ASP A 157 -13.26 0.89 -2.08
N ARG A 158 -14.57 1.02 -2.29
CA ARG A 158 -15.59 0.12 -1.74
C ARG A 158 -15.58 -1.25 -2.39
N MET A 159 -15.23 -1.35 -3.67
CA MET A 159 -15.05 -2.63 -4.35
C MET A 159 -13.85 -3.40 -3.78
N GLU A 160 -12.77 -2.70 -3.44
CA GLU A 160 -11.59 -3.32 -2.81
C GLU A 160 -11.97 -3.94 -1.46
N ASN A 161 -12.67 -3.15 -0.63
CA ASN A 161 -13.16 -3.59 0.67
C ASN A 161 -14.10 -4.80 0.54
N PHE A 162 -14.95 -4.83 -0.50
CA PHE A 162 -15.82 -5.97 -0.78
C PHE A 162 -15.05 -7.22 -1.22
N LEU A 163 -14.06 -7.07 -2.09
CA LEU A 163 -13.15 -8.15 -2.48
C LEU A 163 -12.42 -8.71 -1.24
N GLN A 164 -11.97 -7.83 -0.34
CA GLN A 164 -11.33 -8.25 0.90
C GLN A 164 -12.29 -9.03 1.83
N ALA A 165 -13.56 -8.62 1.92
CA ALA A 165 -14.59 -9.37 2.64
C ALA A 165 -14.75 -10.79 2.08
N TYR A 166 -14.80 -10.90 0.74
CA TYR A 166 -14.91 -12.17 0.04
C TYR A 166 -13.71 -13.08 0.33
N GLU A 167 -12.48 -12.56 0.25
CA GLU A 167 -11.26 -13.32 0.55
C GLU A 167 -11.20 -13.82 2.01
N TYR A 168 -11.61 -12.98 2.96
CA TYR A 168 -11.71 -13.40 4.36
C TYR A 168 -12.80 -14.47 4.56
N TRP A 169 -13.94 -14.33 3.88
CA TRP A 169 -14.95 -15.38 3.90
C TRP A 169 -14.46 -16.69 3.26
N GLU A 170 -13.73 -16.64 2.16
CA GLU A 170 -13.14 -17.85 1.56
C GLU A 170 -12.22 -18.56 2.55
N LYS A 171 -11.37 -17.79 3.24
CA LYS A 171 -10.35 -18.31 4.17
C LYS A 171 -10.90 -18.74 5.54
N TYR A 172 -11.84 -17.98 6.09
CA TYR A 172 -12.27 -18.11 7.49
C TYR A 172 -13.78 -18.35 7.66
N LYS A 173 -14.55 -18.32 6.56
CA LYS A 173 -16.03 -18.31 6.58
C LYS A 173 -16.59 -17.16 7.44
N ASN A 174 -15.87 -16.05 7.46
CA ASN A 174 -16.15 -14.84 8.22
C ASN A 174 -15.47 -13.64 7.51
N PRO A 175 -16.12 -12.48 7.31
CA PRO A 175 -17.46 -12.10 7.74
C PRO A 175 -18.59 -12.82 6.97
N PRO A 176 -19.84 -12.81 7.48
CA PRO A 176 -20.99 -13.25 6.71
C PRO A 176 -21.21 -12.32 5.51
N LEU A 177 -21.28 -12.88 4.30
CA LEU A 177 -21.37 -12.08 3.06
C LEU A 177 -22.78 -11.57 2.72
N GLY A 178 -23.84 -12.08 3.35
CA GLY A 178 -25.22 -11.67 3.08
C GLY A 178 -25.43 -10.14 3.13
N PRO A 179 -25.08 -9.47 4.24
CA PRO A 179 -25.16 -8.01 4.34
C PRO A 179 -24.30 -7.27 3.30
N TRP A 180 -23.13 -7.81 2.97
CA TRP A 180 -22.25 -7.23 1.96
C TRP A 180 -22.89 -7.24 0.57
N TRP A 181 -23.55 -8.34 0.17
CA TRP A 181 -24.24 -8.42 -1.12
C TRP A 181 -25.38 -7.41 -1.22
N LEU A 182 -26.17 -7.26 -0.15
CA LEU A 182 -27.26 -6.28 -0.09
C LEU A 182 -26.72 -4.86 -0.25
N TRP A 183 -25.71 -4.50 0.55
CA TRP A 183 -25.08 -3.20 0.48
C TRP A 183 -24.44 -2.93 -0.88
N ALA A 184 -23.73 -3.90 -1.45
CA ALA A 184 -23.08 -3.74 -2.76
C ALA A 184 -24.12 -3.44 -3.86
N ARG A 185 -25.28 -4.13 -3.85
CA ARG A 185 -26.37 -3.88 -4.81
C ARG A 185 -27.02 -2.50 -4.65
N GLU A 186 -26.98 -1.92 -3.46
CA GLU A 186 -27.49 -0.57 -3.18
C GLU A 186 -26.47 0.53 -3.53
N PHE A 187 -25.17 0.20 -3.54
CA PHE A 187 -24.10 1.18 -3.56
C PHE A 187 -23.41 1.35 -4.93
N PHE A 188 -23.16 0.25 -5.64
CA PHE A 188 -22.45 0.31 -6.91
C PHE A 188 -23.41 0.65 -8.07
N ASP A 189 -23.01 1.60 -8.89
CA ASP A 189 -23.71 1.95 -10.14
C ASP A 189 -22.76 1.97 -11.36
N ASP A 190 -21.44 1.94 -11.13
CA ASP A 190 -20.46 1.92 -12.20
C ASP A 190 -20.54 0.60 -13.00
N PRO A 191 -20.72 0.64 -14.34
CA PRO A 191 -20.91 -0.58 -15.13
C PRO A 191 -19.78 -1.60 -14.99
N LEU A 192 -18.52 -1.14 -14.90
CA LEU A 192 -17.38 -2.03 -14.74
C LEU A 192 -17.39 -2.67 -13.36
N LEU A 193 -17.68 -1.92 -12.30
CA LEU A 193 -17.74 -2.46 -10.93
C LEU A 193 -18.95 -3.40 -10.74
N LEU A 194 -20.05 -3.17 -11.43
CA LEU A 194 -21.20 -4.08 -11.48
C LEU A 194 -20.81 -5.43 -12.12
N GLU A 195 -19.98 -5.44 -13.17
CA GLU A 195 -19.45 -6.68 -13.71
C GLU A 195 -18.57 -7.43 -12.70
N PHE A 196 -17.76 -6.70 -11.91
CA PHE A 196 -16.96 -7.30 -10.83
C PHE A 196 -17.86 -7.98 -9.79
N MET A 197 -18.96 -7.34 -9.40
CA MET A 197 -19.96 -7.95 -8.52
C MET A 197 -20.55 -9.22 -9.14
N GLU A 198 -20.94 -9.18 -10.42
CA GLU A 198 -21.52 -10.34 -11.11
C GLU A 198 -20.52 -11.52 -11.15
N VAL A 199 -19.24 -11.24 -11.39
CA VAL A 199 -18.18 -12.26 -11.35
C VAL A 199 -18.04 -12.85 -9.94
N LEU A 200 -17.97 -12.01 -8.90
CA LEU A 200 -17.87 -12.47 -7.51
C LEU A 200 -19.08 -13.30 -7.11
N GLU A 201 -20.29 -12.90 -7.48
CA GLU A 201 -21.53 -13.62 -7.19
C GLU A 201 -21.54 -15.00 -7.87
N LYS A 202 -21.11 -15.07 -9.14
CA LYS A 202 -20.99 -16.36 -9.84
C LYS A 202 -19.92 -17.26 -9.22
N LYS A 203 -18.77 -16.72 -8.79
CA LYS A 203 -17.75 -17.48 -8.06
C LYS A 203 -18.31 -18.01 -6.73
N PHE A 204 -19.02 -17.16 -5.98
CA PHE A 204 -19.65 -17.52 -4.70
C PHE A 204 -20.64 -18.69 -4.87
N HIS A 205 -21.48 -18.65 -5.90
CA HIS A 205 -22.45 -19.72 -6.18
C HIS A 205 -21.90 -20.89 -7.02
N GLN A 206 -20.58 -20.93 -7.30
CA GLN A 206 -19.94 -21.94 -8.15
C GLN A 206 -20.60 -22.07 -9.54
N LYS A 207 -21.11 -20.96 -10.07
CA LYS A 207 -21.78 -20.89 -11.37
C LYS A 207 -20.78 -20.64 -12.50
N LYS A 208 -21.11 -21.12 -13.70
CA LYS A 208 -20.33 -20.87 -14.91
C LYS A 208 -20.27 -19.37 -15.22
N ILE A 209 -19.08 -18.86 -15.47
CA ILE A 209 -18.84 -17.45 -15.83
C ILE A 209 -19.05 -17.26 -17.34
N PRO A 210 -19.98 -16.37 -17.77
CA PRO A 210 -20.20 -16.04 -19.17
C PRO A 210 -18.94 -15.55 -19.89
N LYS A 211 -18.85 -15.78 -21.20
CA LYS A 211 -17.71 -15.32 -22.02
C LYS A 211 -17.50 -13.80 -21.90
N LYS A 212 -18.57 -13.01 -21.85
CA LYS A 212 -18.53 -11.54 -21.70
C LYS A 212 -17.79 -11.06 -20.44
N LEU A 213 -17.85 -11.81 -19.35
CA LEU A 213 -17.23 -11.45 -18.06
C LEU A 213 -15.81 -11.98 -17.89
N LYS A 214 -15.26 -12.70 -18.89
CA LYS A 214 -13.91 -13.25 -18.80
C LYS A 214 -12.83 -12.17 -18.61
N PRO A 215 -12.87 -11.00 -19.29
CA PRO A 215 -11.91 -9.93 -19.05
C PRO A 215 -11.94 -9.44 -17.59
N THR A 216 -13.14 -9.29 -17.03
CA THR A 216 -13.37 -8.84 -15.66
C THR A 216 -12.88 -9.88 -14.65
N LEU A 217 -13.13 -11.16 -14.89
CA LEU A 217 -12.57 -12.27 -14.11
C LEU A 217 -11.04 -12.27 -14.09
N VAL A 218 -10.39 -11.95 -15.22
CA VAL A 218 -8.93 -11.86 -15.30
C VAL A 218 -8.42 -10.75 -14.37
N LEU A 219 -9.03 -9.58 -14.39
CA LEU A 219 -8.64 -8.46 -13.52
C LEU A 219 -8.90 -8.78 -12.05
N LEU A 220 -10.07 -9.35 -11.72
CA LEU A 220 -10.41 -9.79 -10.38
C LEU A 220 -9.36 -10.77 -9.84
N ASN A 221 -9.00 -11.79 -10.62
CA ASN A 221 -7.98 -12.76 -10.21
C ASN A 221 -6.61 -12.09 -10.04
N PHE A 222 -6.25 -11.14 -10.91
CA PHE A 222 -5.01 -10.37 -10.72
C PHE A 222 -5.02 -9.60 -9.39
N PHE A 223 -6.11 -8.91 -9.05
CA PHE A 223 -6.24 -8.20 -7.77
C PHE A 223 -6.20 -9.12 -6.55
N THR A 224 -6.80 -10.30 -6.65
CA THR A 224 -6.68 -11.35 -5.62
C THR A 224 -5.23 -11.84 -5.49
N GLU A 225 -4.50 -12.03 -6.60
CA GLU A 225 -3.11 -12.48 -6.57
C GLU A 225 -2.17 -11.43 -5.96
N ILE A 226 -2.28 -10.15 -6.33
CA ILE A 226 -1.48 -9.09 -5.68
C ILE A 226 -1.88 -8.88 -4.22
N GLY A 227 -3.11 -9.23 -3.84
CA GLY A 227 -3.57 -9.27 -2.45
C GLY A 227 -2.73 -10.16 -1.55
N LYS A 228 -2.01 -11.14 -2.11
CA LYS A 228 -1.06 -12.00 -1.36
C LYS A 228 0.17 -11.25 -0.84
N LEU A 229 0.44 -10.04 -1.34
CA LEU A 229 1.49 -9.17 -0.80
C LEU A 229 1.07 -8.54 0.54
N LYS A 230 -0.23 -8.46 0.82
CA LYS A 230 -0.74 -8.12 2.15
C LYS A 230 -0.37 -9.22 3.14
N GLY A 231 0.21 -8.86 4.26
CA GLY A 231 0.74 -9.76 5.28
C GLY A 231 2.01 -10.52 4.88
N LYS A 232 2.53 -10.32 3.65
CA LYS A 232 3.82 -10.91 3.24
C LYS A 232 4.96 -10.13 3.90
N GLU A 233 5.39 -10.61 5.06
CA GLU A 233 6.48 -10.02 5.83
C GLU A 233 7.80 -9.98 5.05
N ARG A 234 8.50 -8.85 5.10
CA ARG A 234 9.78 -8.70 4.38
C ARG A 234 10.93 -9.44 5.06
N ARG A 235 11.66 -10.21 4.27
CA ARG A 235 12.78 -11.07 4.66
C ARG A 235 13.88 -10.31 5.39
N GLY A 236 14.16 -9.09 4.95
CA GLY A 236 15.17 -8.21 5.56
C GLY A 236 14.92 -7.98 7.06
N TRP A 237 13.68 -7.72 7.44
CA TRP A 237 13.30 -7.44 8.82
C TRP A 237 13.18 -8.72 9.66
N ILE A 238 12.71 -9.82 9.06
CA ILE A 238 12.71 -11.14 9.69
C ILE A 238 14.15 -11.55 10.06
N ALA A 239 15.12 -11.32 9.16
CA ALA A 239 16.52 -11.64 9.40
C ALA A 239 17.12 -10.84 10.57
N HIS A 240 16.64 -9.61 10.79
CA HIS A 240 16.99 -8.76 11.93
C HIS A 240 16.15 -9.06 13.20
N GLN A 241 15.33 -10.11 13.18
CA GLN A 241 14.47 -10.52 14.31
C GLN A 241 13.56 -9.39 14.82
N ILE A 242 13.03 -8.60 13.87
CA ILE A 242 12.00 -7.59 14.13
C ILE A 242 10.68 -8.32 14.37
N LYS A 243 9.99 -7.97 15.46
CA LYS A 243 8.64 -8.47 15.74
C LYS A 243 7.62 -7.69 14.92
N ASN A 244 6.68 -8.39 14.29
CA ASN A 244 5.65 -7.83 13.41
C ASN A 244 6.26 -6.84 12.40
N PRO A 245 7.15 -7.32 11.52
CA PRO A 245 7.76 -6.51 10.48
C PRO A 245 6.70 -6.04 9.47
N GLU A 246 7.03 -5.03 8.68
CA GLU A 246 6.16 -4.56 7.61
C GLU A 246 5.96 -5.64 6.54
N SER A 247 4.81 -5.58 5.88
CA SER A 247 4.56 -6.36 4.68
C SER A 247 5.10 -5.67 3.41
N THR A 248 5.22 -6.42 2.31
CA THR A 248 5.56 -5.85 0.99
C THR A 248 4.54 -4.79 0.56
N ALA A 249 3.24 -5.02 0.80
CA ALA A 249 2.18 -4.05 0.49
C ALA A 249 2.34 -2.73 1.28
N GLU A 250 2.68 -2.81 2.57
CA GLU A 250 2.94 -1.65 3.43
C GLU A 250 4.15 -0.84 2.97
N HIS A 251 5.22 -1.52 2.55
CA HIS A 251 6.39 -0.90 1.95
C HIS A 251 6.02 -0.12 0.68
N ILE A 252 5.32 -0.77 -0.25
CA ILE A 252 4.89 -0.15 -1.52
C ILE A 252 4.01 1.08 -1.27
N PHE A 253 3.08 1.03 -0.31
CA PHE A 253 2.23 2.17 0.06
C PHE A 253 3.07 3.43 0.37
N ARG A 254 4.00 3.33 1.33
CA ARG A 254 4.77 4.51 1.74
C ARG A 254 5.75 4.92 0.67
N MET A 255 6.31 3.97 -0.08
CA MET A 255 7.17 4.23 -1.22
C MET A 255 6.45 5.04 -2.30
N GLY A 256 5.18 4.73 -2.61
CA GLY A 256 4.37 5.48 -3.57
C GLY A 256 4.20 6.95 -3.19
N ILE A 257 3.91 7.22 -1.91
CA ILE A 257 3.77 8.60 -1.39
C ILE A 257 5.12 9.34 -1.39
N LEU A 258 6.22 8.67 -1.01
CA LEU A 258 7.58 9.22 -1.10
C LEU A 258 7.94 9.58 -2.55
N ALA A 259 7.70 8.67 -3.48
CA ALA A 259 8.01 8.83 -4.89
C ALA A 259 7.23 10.01 -5.49
N TRP A 260 5.94 10.12 -5.19
CA TRP A 260 5.13 11.27 -5.60
C TRP A 260 5.66 12.58 -5.01
N ILE A 261 5.73 12.70 -3.68
CA ILE A 261 5.99 13.98 -3.01
C ILE A 261 7.42 14.47 -3.28
N LEU A 262 8.41 13.59 -3.25
CA LEU A 262 9.80 13.95 -3.56
C LEU A 262 10.00 14.13 -5.07
N GLY A 263 9.30 13.36 -5.90
CA GLY A 263 9.29 13.48 -7.35
C GLY A 263 8.81 14.85 -7.84
N ARG A 264 7.87 15.50 -7.14
CA ARG A 264 7.42 16.88 -7.44
C ARG A 264 8.55 17.91 -7.46
N LYS A 265 9.63 17.66 -6.72
CA LYS A 265 10.80 18.56 -6.69
C LYS A 265 11.70 18.40 -7.92
N LYS A 266 11.42 17.43 -8.78
CA LYS A 266 12.19 17.13 -9.98
C LYS A 266 11.54 17.78 -11.20
N LYS A 267 12.31 18.59 -11.91
CA LYS A 267 11.86 19.21 -13.17
C LYS A 267 11.65 18.11 -14.22
N ARG A 268 10.52 18.18 -14.94
CA ARG A 268 10.17 17.32 -16.09
C ARG A 268 9.95 15.83 -15.77
N PHE A 269 9.67 15.48 -14.52
CA PHE A 269 9.25 14.11 -14.21
C PHE A 269 7.79 13.91 -14.56
N ASN A 270 7.49 12.77 -15.18
CA ASN A 270 6.11 12.28 -15.25
C ASN A 270 5.76 11.63 -13.90
N LEU A 271 4.94 12.32 -13.08
CA LEU A 271 4.59 11.85 -11.74
C LEU A 271 3.71 10.61 -11.77
N GLU A 272 2.80 10.50 -12.75
CA GLU A 272 2.02 9.28 -12.98
C GLU A 272 2.94 8.07 -13.14
N ARG A 273 3.93 8.16 -14.05
CA ARG A 273 4.91 7.10 -14.29
C ARG A 273 5.72 6.77 -13.03
N VAL A 274 6.17 7.79 -12.30
CA VAL A 274 6.94 7.62 -11.04
C VAL A 274 6.12 6.87 -9.99
N ILE A 275 4.84 7.22 -9.81
CA ILE A 275 3.94 6.55 -8.89
C ILE A 275 3.70 5.11 -9.34
N LYS A 276 3.30 4.89 -10.61
CA LYS A 276 3.05 3.57 -11.18
C LYS A 276 4.26 2.65 -11.01
N MET A 277 5.47 3.15 -11.27
CA MET A 277 6.70 2.40 -11.08
C MET A 277 6.93 1.99 -9.62
N ALA A 278 6.73 2.91 -8.67
CA ALA A 278 6.82 2.59 -7.25
C ALA A 278 5.77 1.54 -6.83
N LEU A 279 4.58 1.54 -7.44
CA LEU A 279 3.53 0.56 -7.13
C LEU A 279 3.82 -0.85 -7.66
N VAL A 280 4.57 -0.98 -8.78
CA VAL A 280 4.80 -2.28 -9.42
C VAL A 280 6.13 -2.96 -9.08
N HIS A 281 7.08 -2.22 -8.50
CA HIS A 281 8.47 -2.68 -8.40
C HIS A 281 8.62 -4.05 -7.71
N ASP A 282 7.84 -4.31 -6.66
CA ASP A 282 7.86 -5.56 -5.90
C ASP A 282 6.67 -6.49 -6.25
N LEU A 283 5.90 -6.25 -7.34
CA LEU A 283 4.79 -7.16 -7.70
C LEU A 283 5.25 -8.57 -8.06
N CYS A 284 6.49 -8.72 -8.55
CA CYS A 284 7.09 -10.03 -8.78
C CYS A 284 7.15 -10.89 -7.51
N GLU A 285 7.18 -10.27 -6.32
CA GLU A 285 7.19 -10.95 -5.04
C GLU A 285 5.92 -11.75 -4.75
N VAL A 286 4.84 -11.62 -5.55
CA VAL A 286 3.68 -12.54 -5.42
C VAL A 286 4.12 -14.00 -5.58
N TYR A 287 5.07 -14.27 -6.47
CA TYR A 287 5.61 -15.63 -6.69
C TYR A 287 7.11 -15.76 -6.48
N ALA A 288 7.88 -14.66 -6.54
CA ALA A 288 9.30 -14.68 -6.23
C ALA A 288 9.54 -14.62 -4.70
N PRO A 289 10.58 -15.30 -4.20
CA PRO A 289 11.02 -15.10 -2.82
C PRO A 289 11.55 -13.68 -2.64
N ASP A 290 11.24 -13.04 -1.51
CA ASP A 290 11.91 -11.80 -1.09
C ASP A 290 13.34 -12.18 -0.66
N LEU A 291 14.33 -11.70 -1.41
CA LEU A 291 15.75 -11.97 -1.20
C LEU A 291 16.48 -10.71 -0.75
N THR A 292 17.07 -10.77 0.44
CA THR A 292 17.95 -9.74 0.99
C THR A 292 19.30 -9.74 0.28
N PRO A 293 20.07 -8.63 0.34
CA PRO A 293 21.49 -8.57 0.02
C PRO A 293 22.28 -9.78 0.52
N TYR A 294 21.97 -10.27 1.72
CA TYR A 294 22.77 -11.22 2.50
C TYR A 294 22.44 -12.69 2.30
N ASP A 295 21.26 -13.06 1.77
CA ASP A 295 20.78 -14.45 1.75
C ASP A 295 21.79 -15.50 1.23
N PRO A 296 22.62 -15.25 0.20
CA PRO A 296 23.63 -16.21 -0.23
C PRO A 296 24.71 -16.55 0.83
N LEU A 297 24.89 -15.68 1.82
CA LEU A 297 25.89 -15.81 2.90
C LEU A 297 25.25 -16.13 4.26
N LEU A 298 23.91 -16.16 4.35
CA LEU A 298 23.24 -16.37 5.63
C LEU A 298 23.28 -17.85 6.03
N PRO A 299 23.77 -18.17 7.24
CA PRO A 299 23.74 -19.55 7.74
C PRO A 299 22.29 -19.98 8.01
N LYS A 300 22.03 -21.29 7.93
CA LYS A 300 20.70 -21.86 8.23
C LYS A 300 20.23 -21.57 9.67
N ASN A 301 21.17 -21.34 10.60
CA ASN A 301 20.88 -21.07 12.01
C ASN A 301 20.55 -19.58 12.25
N LYS A 302 19.32 -19.30 12.72
CA LYS A 302 18.81 -17.95 13.02
C LYS A 302 19.66 -17.12 13.99
N LYS A 303 20.32 -17.73 14.98
CA LYS A 303 21.19 -16.98 15.92
C LYS A 303 22.47 -16.52 15.23
N LYS A 304 23.05 -17.37 14.36
CA LYS A 304 24.26 -17.04 13.58
C LYS A 304 23.99 -16.00 12.49
N ILE A 305 22.75 -15.88 11.99
CA ILE A 305 22.37 -14.82 11.04
C ILE A 305 22.68 -13.43 11.61
N MET A 306 22.33 -13.15 12.87
CA MET A 306 22.61 -11.83 13.47
C MET A 306 24.10 -11.55 13.60
N GLU A 307 24.93 -12.56 13.89
CA GLU A 307 26.38 -12.39 13.97
C GLU A 307 26.99 -12.01 12.62
N VAL A 308 26.49 -12.61 11.53
CA VAL A 308 26.90 -12.28 10.17
C VAL A 308 26.41 -10.89 9.78
N LEU A 309 25.15 -10.55 10.07
CA LEU A 309 24.57 -9.25 9.74
C LEU A 309 25.26 -8.10 10.48
N LYS A 310 25.70 -8.30 11.73
CA LYS A 310 26.51 -7.30 12.47
C LYS A 310 27.83 -6.97 11.77
N LYS A 311 28.39 -7.90 11.00
CA LYS A 311 29.69 -7.75 10.33
C LYS A 311 29.59 -7.13 8.93
N TRP A 312 28.37 -6.98 8.37
CA TRP A 312 28.15 -6.44 7.01
C TRP A 312 29.08 -7.09 5.97
N PRO A 313 28.90 -8.38 5.67
CA PRO A 313 29.84 -9.12 4.85
C PRO A 313 29.99 -8.49 3.47
N LYS A 314 31.24 -8.32 3.04
CA LYS A 314 31.56 -7.80 1.71
C LYS A 314 31.34 -8.91 0.67
N PHE A 315 30.68 -8.56 -0.43
CA PHE A 315 30.50 -9.46 -1.57
C PHE A 315 31.59 -9.24 -2.61
N THR A 316 32.13 -10.33 -3.15
CA THR A 316 32.96 -10.27 -4.35
C THR A 316 32.12 -9.81 -5.55
N ALA A 317 32.75 -9.14 -6.52
CA ALA A 317 32.07 -8.68 -7.73
C ALA A 317 31.38 -9.83 -8.49
N ALA A 318 32.02 -11.01 -8.54
CA ALA A 318 31.47 -12.21 -9.15
C ALA A 318 30.19 -12.70 -8.45
N LEU A 319 30.17 -12.74 -7.11
CA LEU A 319 28.99 -13.11 -6.34
C LEU A 319 27.85 -12.10 -6.53
N LYS A 320 28.15 -10.79 -6.53
CA LYS A 320 27.15 -9.75 -6.82
C LYS A 320 26.52 -9.94 -8.20
N LYS A 321 27.34 -10.18 -9.23
CA LYS A 321 26.88 -10.37 -10.61
C LYS A 321 26.04 -11.65 -10.77
N LYS A 322 26.48 -12.77 -10.19
CA LYS A 322 25.71 -14.03 -10.20
C LYS A 322 24.35 -13.83 -9.53
N LYS A 323 24.34 -13.26 -8.33
CA LYS A 323 23.12 -12.99 -7.57
C LYS A 323 22.15 -12.11 -8.36
N TYR A 324 22.62 -10.99 -8.93
CA TYR A 324 21.77 -10.09 -9.69
C TYR A 324 21.09 -10.83 -10.86
N ARG A 325 21.84 -11.67 -11.59
CA ARG A 325 21.28 -12.47 -12.69
C ARG A 325 20.23 -13.47 -12.21
N ASP A 326 20.52 -14.21 -11.13
CA ASP A 326 19.62 -15.23 -10.61
C ASP A 326 18.33 -14.60 -10.06
N LYS A 327 18.48 -13.48 -9.32
CA LYS A 327 17.37 -12.66 -8.81
C LYS A 327 16.50 -12.17 -9.96
N PHE A 328 17.10 -11.49 -10.95
CA PHE A 328 16.39 -10.94 -12.09
C PHE A 328 15.63 -12.02 -12.88
N LYS A 329 16.24 -13.19 -13.11
CA LYS A 329 15.58 -14.31 -13.79
C LYS A 329 14.35 -14.82 -13.02
N SER A 330 14.49 -14.98 -11.70
CA SER A 330 13.40 -15.42 -10.84
C SER A 330 12.25 -14.41 -10.82
N GLU A 331 12.56 -13.13 -10.63
CA GLU A 331 11.56 -12.06 -10.56
C GLU A 331 10.88 -11.79 -11.89
N SER A 332 11.63 -11.79 -12.99
CA SER A 332 11.06 -11.68 -14.33
C SER A 332 10.09 -12.83 -14.61
N SER A 333 10.46 -14.07 -14.28
CA SER A 333 9.55 -15.22 -14.44
C SER A 333 8.30 -15.11 -13.57
N ALA A 334 8.44 -14.59 -12.35
CA ALA A 334 7.32 -14.40 -11.44
C ALA A 334 6.36 -13.31 -11.93
N LEU A 335 6.89 -12.17 -12.39
CA LEU A 335 6.09 -11.10 -12.98
C LEU A 335 5.39 -11.54 -14.26
N ASP A 336 6.07 -12.33 -15.09
CA ASP A 336 5.51 -12.94 -16.30
C ASP A 336 4.32 -13.84 -15.99
N LYS A 337 4.44 -14.66 -14.93
CA LYS A 337 3.35 -15.49 -14.44
C LYS A 337 2.17 -14.64 -13.96
N LEU A 338 2.44 -13.63 -13.13
CA LEU A 338 1.42 -12.74 -12.55
C LEU A 338 0.64 -11.97 -13.62
N THR A 339 1.34 -11.44 -14.62
CA THR A 339 0.77 -10.60 -15.69
C THR A 339 0.31 -11.39 -16.91
N SER A 340 0.48 -12.71 -16.92
CA SER A 340 0.30 -13.58 -18.11
C SER A 340 -1.06 -13.41 -18.78
N LYS A 341 -2.13 -13.32 -17.99
CA LYS A 341 -3.53 -13.25 -18.46
C LYS A 341 -4.06 -11.83 -18.63
N LEU A 342 -3.34 -10.81 -18.18
CA LEU A 342 -3.78 -9.41 -18.28
C LEU A 342 -3.93 -8.97 -19.74
N PRO A 343 -4.77 -7.94 -20.01
CA PRO A 343 -4.80 -7.26 -21.31
C PRO A 343 -3.40 -6.85 -21.77
N LYS A 344 -3.16 -6.88 -23.09
CA LYS A 344 -1.84 -6.65 -23.69
C LYS A 344 -1.20 -5.34 -23.23
N ASP A 345 -1.99 -4.27 -23.18
CA ASP A 345 -1.50 -2.92 -22.85
C ASP A 345 -1.12 -2.83 -21.37
N SER A 346 -2.01 -3.23 -20.45
CA SER A 346 -1.71 -3.26 -19.00
C SER A 346 -0.52 -4.18 -18.69
N LYS A 347 -0.42 -5.35 -19.34
CA LYS A 347 0.72 -6.26 -19.20
C LYS A 347 2.02 -5.60 -19.65
N ALA A 348 2.01 -4.95 -20.82
CA ALA A 348 3.19 -4.29 -21.36
C ALA A 348 3.63 -3.12 -20.47
N GLU A 349 2.69 -2.31 -19.99
CA GLU A 349 2.99 -1.17 -19.11
C GLU A 349 3.61 -1.62 -17.80
N ILE A 350 3.00 -2.57 -17.08
CA ILE A 350 3.54 -3.11 -15.81
C ILE A 350 4.95 -3.66 -16.01
N LYS A 351 5.17 -4.47 -17.06
CA LYS A 351 6.50 -5.04 -17.35
C LYS A 351 7.53 -3.97 -17.69
N ASN A 352 7.16 -2.96 -18.48
CA ASN A 352 8.07 -1.88 -18.87
C ASN A 352 8.45 -1.01 -17.67
N LEU A 353 7.50 -0.72 -16.77
CA LEU A 353 7.76 0.01 -15.53
C LEU A 353 8.68 -0.77 -14.60
N TRP A 354 8.40 -2.07 -14.39
CA TRP A 354 9.25 -2.95 -13.59
C TRP A 354 10.66 -3.06 -14.16
N LEU A 355 10.80 -3.24 -15.48
CA LEU A 355 12.09 -3.32 -16.14
C LEU A 355 12.91 -2.02 -16.02
N ASP A 356 12.25 -0.87 -16.12
CA ASP A 356 12.90 0.43 -15.94
C ASP A 356 13.40 0.63 -14.50
N PHE A 357 12.62 0.21 -13.50
CA PHE A 357 13.06 0.21 -12.10
C PHE A 357 14.30 -0.69 -11.88
N GLU A 358 14.24 -1.94 -12.34
CA GLU A 358 15.31 -2.94 -12.12
C GLU A 358 16.63 -2.57 -12.81
N LYS A 359 16.55 -1.91 -13.97
CA LYS A 359 17.72 -1.54 -14.78
C LYS A 359 18.10 -0.07 -14.67
N GLY A 360 17.26 0.78 -14.10
CA GLY A 360 17.48 2.23 -14.01
C GLY A 360 17.62 2.90 -15.39
N LEU A 361 16.79 2.50 -16.36
CA LEU A 361 16.93 2.93 -17.76
C LEU A 361 16.67 4.43 -17.91
N THR A 362 15.65 4.95 -17.23
CA THR A 362 15.24 6.35 -17.28
C THR A 362 15.66 7.12 -16.02
N ARG A 363 15.48 8.44 -16.04
CA ARG A 363 15.75 9.30 -14.87
C ARG A 363 14.75 9.00 -13.75
N GLU A 364 13.49 8.75 -14.12
CA GLU A 364 12.43 8.27 -13.23
C GLU A 364 12.79 6.90 -12.65
N GLY A 365 13.26 5.96 -13.48
CA GLY A 365 13.74 4.63 -13.08
C GLY A 365 14.79 4.69 -11.98
N ARG A 366 15.87 5.44 -12.23
CA ARG A 366 16.94 5.64 -11.25
C ARG A 366 16.47 6.32 -9.97
N PHE A 367 15.57 7.30 -10.10
CA PHE A 367 15.02 8.01 -8.95
C PHE A 367 14.16 7.09 -8.07
N VAL A 368 13.26 6.31 -8.66
CA VAL A 368 12.39 5.39 -7.92
C VAL A 368 13.20 4.28 -7.26
N HIS A 369 14.25 3.77 -7.92
CA HIS A 369 15.19 2.82 -7.31
C HIS A 369 15.85 3.40 -6.05
N GLN A 370 16.27 4.66 -6.09
CA GLN A 370 16.83 5.35 -4.92
C GLN A 370 15.78 5.61 -3.82
N ILE A 371 14.54 5.91 -4.19
CA ILE A 371 13.42 6.05 -3.25
C ILE A 371 13.17 4.76 -2.47
N ASP A 372 13.23 3.58 -3.10
CA ASP A 372 13.13 2.29 -2.40
C ASP A 372 14.19 2.18 -1.28
N LYS A 373 15.44 2.56 -1.56
CA LYS A 373 16.51 2.54 -0.54
C LYS A 373 16.25 3.54 0.60
N VAL A 374 15.71 4.71 0.27
CA VAL A 374 15.32 5.73 1.27
C VAL A 374 14.17 5.25 2.14
N GLU A 375 13.16 4.59 1.57
CA GLU A 375 12.04 4.00 2.31
C GLU A 375 12.56 2.95 3.30
N ASN A 376 13.42 2.03 2.81
CA ASN A 376 14.06 1.00 3.63
C ASN A 376 14.86 1.60 4.80
N LEU A 377 15.59 2.70 4.55
CA LEU A 377 16.27 3.44 5.61
C LEU A 377 15.28 3.97 6.65
N LEU A 378 14.23 4.67 6.23
CA LEU A 378 13.23 5.24 7.15
C LEU A 378 12.61 4.15 8.03
N GLN A 379 12.23 3.02 7.42
CA GLN A 379 11.69 1.88 8.16
C GLN A 379 12.71 1.32 9.17
N GLY A 380 13.97 1.19 8.75
CA GLY A 380 15.05 0.72 9.60
C GLY A 380 15.27 1.64 10.81
N LEU A 381 15.19 2.96 10.63
CA LEU A 381 15.36 3.92 11.72
C LEU A 381 14.18 3.92 12.69
N GLU A 382 12.96 3.68 12.22
CA GLU A 382 11.79 3.47 13.08
C GLU A 382 11.94 2.21 13.93
N TYR A 383 12.42 1.12 13.35
CA TYR A 383 12.71 -0.12 14.06
C TYR A 383 13.90 0.01 15.00
N TRP A 384 14.93 0.77 14.65
CA TRP A 384 16.00 1.11 15.58
C TRP A 384 15.43 1.81 16.82
N LYS A 385 14.61 2.85 16.62
CA LYS A 385 13.97 3.58 17.72
C LYS A 385 13.07 2.69 18.57
N LYS A 386 12.37 1.72 17.97
CA LYS A 386 11.42 0.85 18.68
C LYS A 386 12.08 -0.34 19.38
N TYR A 387 13.10 -0.94 18.75
CA TYR A 387 13.65 -2.24 19.16
C TYR A 387 15.15 -2.21 19.50
N GLY A 388 15.89 -1.16 19.14
CA GLY A 388 17.33 -1.03 19.38
C GLY A 388 18.23 -1.96 18.55
N LYS A 389 17.67 -2.77 17.64
CA LYS A 389 18.38 -3.86 16.94
C LYS A 389 19.09 -3.48 15.63
N ILE A 390 18.97 -2.23 15.19
CA ILE A 390 19.49 -1.76 13.90
C ILE A 390 20.64 -0.79 14.12
N GLN A 391 21.77 -1.01 13.45
CA GLN A 391 22.95 -0.15 13.61
C GLN A 391 22.81 1.11 12.75
N HIS A 392 22.23 2.15 13.33
CA HIS A 392 21.97 3.45 12.70
C HIS A 392 23.17 3.97 11.87
N LYS A 393 24.37 4.03 12.46
CA LYS A 393 25.59 4.52 11.79
C LYS A 393 25.94 3.74 10.52
N LEU A 394 25.78 2.40 10.52
CA LEU A 394 26.07 1.58 9.34
C LEU A 394 25.05 1.78 8.23
N TRP A 395 23.76 1.87 8.59
CA TRP A 395 22.70 2.14 7.62
C TRP A 395 22.83 3.53 6.98
N MET A 396 23.23 4.53 7.76
CA MET A 396 23.53 5.88 7.25
C MET A 396 24.78 5.93 6.37
N ARG A 397 25.79 5.08 6.60
CA ARG A 397 26.92 4.94 5.68
C ARG A 397 26.48 4.30 4.37
N TRP A 398 25.74 3.19 4.47
CA TRP A 398 25.24 2.44 3.33
C TRP A 398 24.38 3.28 2.39
N ILE A 399 23.41 4.04 2.93
CA ILE A 399 22.53 4.84 2.08
C ILE A 399 23.32 5.91 1.30
N LYS A 400 24.39 6.46 1.88
CA LYS A 400 25.25 7.45 1.21
C LYS A 400 26.02 6.87 0.02
N GLU A 401 26.18 5.55 -0.06
CA GLU A 401 26.78 4.86 -1.22
C GLU A 401 25.78 4.63 -2.37
N TRP A 402 24.47 4.63 -2.07
CA TRP A 402 23.42 4.30 -3.03
C TRP A 402 22.70 5.52 -3.62
N ILE A 403 22.82 6.68 -2.97
CA ILE A 403 22.01 7.85 -3.30
C ILE A 403 22.88 8.93 -3.90
N ASP A 404 22.59 9.25 -5.16
CA ASP A 404 23.23 10.32 -5.93
C ASP A 404 22.25 11.45 -6.30
N ASP A 405 20.93 11.24 -6.13
CA ASP A 405 19.95 12.26 -6.49
C ASP A 405 20.01 13.46 -5.52
N PRO A 406 20.16 14.71 -6.02
CA PRO A 406 20.31 15.88 -5.15
C PRO A 406 19.16 16.10 -4.15
N VAL A 407 17.92 15.79 -4.54
CA VAL A 407 16.75 15.94 -3.65
C VAL A 407 16.79 14.90 -2.54
N LEU A 408 17.21 13.68 -2.86
CA LEU A 408 17.32 12.59 -1.90
C LEU A 408 18.52 12.78 -0.96
N ILE A 409 19.64 13.32 -1.46
CA ILE A 409 20.78 13.73 -0.64
C ILE A 409 20.35 14.77 0.41
N GLU A 410 19.59 15.80 0.01
CA GLU A 410 19.03 16.78 0.94
C GLU A 410 18.15 16.11 2.00
N PHE A 411 17.28 15.18 1.56
CA PHE A 411 16.38 14.48 2.45
C PHE A 411 17.12 13.59 3.46
N ILE A 412 18.15 12.85 3.03
CA ILE A 412 18.97 12.00 3.90
C ILE A 412 19.73 12.83 4.92
N ARG A 413 20.24 14.01 4.56
CA ARG A 413 20.88 14.93 5.53
C ARG A 413 19.91 15.34 6.65
N VAL A 414 18.64 15.53 6.32
CA VAL A 414 17.61 15.85 7.30
C VAL A 414 17.28 14.66 8.19
N ILE A 415 17.21 13.45 7.61
CA ILE A 415 17.09 12.19 8.36
C ILE A 415 18.25 12.07 9.35
N ASP A 416 19.49 12.19 8.87
CA ASP A 416 20.71 12.07 9.66
C ASP A 416 20.69 12.98 10.90
N ARG A 417 20.37 14.26 10.69
CA ARG A 417 20.28 15.26 11.77
C ARG A 417 19.19 14.93 12.79
N GLN A 418 18.01 14.50 12.33
CA GLN A 418 16.87 14.23 13.21
C GLN A 418 17.09 13.00 14.10
N PHE A 419 17.80 11.98 13.61
CA PHE A 419 18.08 10.77 14.37
C PHE A 419 19.35 10.90 15.24
N HIS A 420 20.38 11.67 14.81
CA HIS A 420 21.54 12.01 15.66
C HIS A 420 21.16 12.85 16.90
N GLN A 421 20.26 13.84 16.76
CA GLN A 421 19.81 14.67 17.89
C GLN A 421 19.11 13.86 19.01
N LYS A 422 18.68 12.64 18.73
CA LYS A 422 18.03 11.75 19.70
C LYS A 422 19.00 10.74 20.35
N GLU A 423 20.15 10.48 19.74
CA GLU A 423 21.23 9.68 20.36
C GLU A 423 21.83 10.39 21.57
N GLY A 424 21.93 11.72 21.57
CA GLY A 424 22.45 12.51 22.71
C GLY A 424 21.44 12.76 23.85
N LYS A 425 20.27 12.10 23.82
CA LYS A 425 19.20 12.24 24.83
C LYS A 425 18.72 10.89 25.42
N MET A 426 19.27 9.77 24.93
CA MET A 426 19.20 8.46 25.58
C MET A 426 20.53 8.22 26.26
#